data_AF-A0ABD1TYE0-F1
#
_entry.id   AF-A0ABD1TYE0-F1
#
_cell.length_a   1.000
_cell.length_b   1.000
_cell.length_c   1.000
_cell.angle_alpha   90.00
_cell.angle_beta   90.00
_cell.angle_gamma   90.00
#
_symmetry.space_group_name_H-M   'P 1'
#
loop_
_entity.id
_entity.type
_entity.pdbx_description
1 polymer ?
#
loop_
_entity_poly.entity_id
_entity_poly.type
_entity_poly.pdbx_seq_one_letter_code
_entity_poly.pdbx_strand_id
1 'polypeptide(L)'
;MAPNRESLLGNYAKNNMVHQKPSKLSMENLQRTVSDISFQLITNEEQESAAAAAAAAASDKKKVVILPPISEIEDAKCECCGMSEECTPGYIKKVREKFSGKMICGLCSEAVKEEMEKNGGKREEALKEHMNACVSFNRVGRAYPVLLQAEAMREILKKNRVKSLSPRDKGEGGSEERWDC
;
A
#
# COMPACT_ATOMS: atom_id res chain seq x y z
N MET A 1 33.23 1.47 -2.94
CA MET A 1 33.55 0.51 -4.01
C MET A 1 32.91 -0.82 -3.65
N ALA A 2 31.95 -1.29 -4.46
CA ALA A 2 31.29 -2.57 -4.26
C ALA A 2 32.03 -3.67 -5.03
N PRO A 3 32.21 -4.88 -4.48
CA PRO A 3 32.52 -6.04 -5.30
C PRO A 3 31.20 -6.73 -5.71
N ASN A 4 31.00 -6.78 -7.02
CA ASN A 4 30.13 -7.71 -7.72
C ASN A 4 30.67 -9.14 -7.52
N ARG A 5 29.79 -10.16 -7.48
CA ARG A 5 29.85 -11.35 -8.37
C ARG A 5 29.18 -12.60 -7.79
N GLU A 6 28.07 -12.95 -8.45
CA GLU A 6 27.57 -14.29 -8.81
C GLU A 6 26.69 -15.13 -7.88
N SER A 7 25.56 -15.51 -8.51
CA SER A 7 24.54 -16.46 -8.15
C SER A 7 25.03 -17.89 -8.36
N LEU A 8 24.90 -18.76 -7.36
CA LEU A 8 24.95 -20.21 -7.53
C LEU A 8 23.75 -20.85 -6.86
N LEU A 9 22.88 -21.40 -7.72
CA LEU A 9 21.76 -22.26 -7.38
C LEU A 9 22.26 -23.57 -6.76
N GLY A 10 21.63 -23.93 -5.63
CA GLY A 10 21.15 -25.27 -5.31
C GLY A 10 22.12 -26.46 -5.35
N ASN A 11 22.34 -27.06 -4.18
CA ASN A 11 22.37 -28.52 -4.04
C ASN A 11 21.91 -28.90 -2.61
N TYR A 12 20.72 -29.52 -2.53
CA TYR A 12 20.21 -30.12 -1.31
C TYR A 12 20.90 -31.46 -1.06
N ALA A 13 21.75 -31.52 -0.05
CA ALA A 13 22.27 -32.76 0.50
C ALA A 13 21.59 -33.05 1.85
N LYS A 14 20.81 -34.14 1.88
CA LYS A 14 20.27 -34.76 3.10
C LYS A 14 21.44 -35.21 3.97
N ASN A 15 21.52 -34.76 5.22
CA ASN A 15 22.36 -35.39 6.24
C ASN A 15 21.62 -35.46 7.59
N ASN A 16 21.78 -36.63 8.22
CA ASN A 16 21.04 -37.14 9.37
C ASN A 16 21.21 -36.31 10.65
N MET A 17 20.13 -36.34 11.43
CA MET A 17 19.93 -35.74 12.73
C MET A 17 20.85 -36.34 13.81
N VAL A 18 21.79 -35.53 14.32
CA VAL A 18 22.28 -35.66 15.70
C VAL A 18 21.72 -34.45 16.45
N HIS A 19 20.65 -34.64 17.21
CA HIS A 19 20.18 -33.63 18.16
C HIS A 19 21.19 -33.51 19.30
N GLN A 20 22.19 -32.62 19.14
CA GLN A 20 22.84 -32.07 20.31
C GLN A 20 21.84 -31.10 20.96
N LYS A 21 21.35 -31.48 22.14
CA LYS A 21 20.50 -30.63 22.97
C LYS A 21 21.29 -29.34 23.23
N PRO A 22 20.75 -28.15 22.94
CA PRO A 22 21.42 -26.91 23.31
C PRO A 22 21.58 -26.90 24.83
N SER A 23 22.79 -26.64 25.30
CA SER A 23 23.07 -26.35 26.71
C SER A 23 22.16 -25.20 27.13
N LYS A 24 21.29 -25.44 28.13
CA LYS A 24 20.48 -24.38 28.72
C LYS A 24 21.45 -23.37 29.35
N LEU A 25 21.60 -22.21 28.72
CA LEU A 25 22.23 -21.08 29.39
C LEU A 25 21.35 -20.71 30.58
N SER A 26 21.93 -20.82 31.77
CA SER A 26 21.28 -20.42 33.03
C SER A 26 20.91 -18.95 32.96
N MET A 27 19.62 -18.64 33.17
CA MET A 27 19.10 -17.28 33.15
C MET A 27 19.34 -16.53 34.47
N GLU A 28 19.99 -17.15 35.45
CA GLU A 28 20.12 -16.64 36.82
C GLU A 28 20.91 -15.32 36.96
N ASN A 29 21.55 -14.83 35.89
CA ASN A 29 22.36 -13.60 35.93
C ASN A 29 21.94 -12.53 34.90
N LEU A 30 20.79 -12.66 34.26
CA LEU A 30 20.25 -11.60 33.39
C LEU A 30 19.57 -10.52 34.24
N GLN A 31 20.38 -9.64 34.81
CA GLN A 31 19.89 -8.38 35.37
C GLN A 31 19.48 -7.46 34.22
N ARG A 32 18.18 -7.15 34.11
CA ARG A 32 17.73 -6.12 33.18
C ARG A 32 18.31 -4.78 33.64
N THR A 33 19.07 -4.12 32.77
CA THR A 33 19.48 -2.73 33.01
C THR A 33 18.21 -1.87 33.03
N VAL A 34 17.85 -1.37 34.20
CA VAL A 34 16.74 -0.41 34.34
C VAL A 34 17.36 0.97 34.19
N SER A 35 17.16 1.60 33.03
CA SER A 35 17.48 3.00 32.86
C SER A 35 16.35 3.81 33.48
N ASP A 36 16.59 4.38 34.67
CA ASP A 36 15.64 5.31 35.29
C ASP A 36 15.77 6.68 34.62
N ILE A 37 14.89 6.95 33.67
CA ILE A 37 14.83 8.22 32.93
C ILE A 37 13.98 9.26 33.68
N SER A 38 13.54 8.96 34.91
CA SER A 38 12.62 9.84 35.67
C SER A 38 13.13 11.26 35.82
N PHE A 39 14.44 11.48 35.77
CA PHE A 39 15.05 12.80 35.90
C PHE A 39 15.14 13.59 34.59
N GLN A 40 15.22 12.94 33.41
CA GLN A 40 15.38 13.68 32.13
C GLN A 40 14.07 14.35 31.69
N LEU A 41 12.93 13.90 32.24
CA LEU A 41 11.63 14.56 32.03
C LEU A 41 11.45 15.79 32.92
N ILE A 42 12.22 15.91 34.01
CA ILE A 42 12.15 17.02 34.96
C ILE A 42 12.99 18.21 34.47
N THR A 43 14.11 17.97 33.79
CA THR A 43 15.05 19.03 33.41
C THR A 43 14.76 19.72 32.09
N ASN A 44 13.78 19.27 31.30
CA ASN A 44 13.38 19.95 30.06
C ASN A 44 12.33 21.06 30.30
N GLU A 45 11.98 21.35 31.56
CA GLU A 45 10.92 22.32 31.91
C GLU A 45 11.42 23.75 32.17
N GLU A 46 12.72 24.04 32.12
CA GLU A 46 13.22 25.38 32.50
C GLU A 46 13.46 26.38 31.35
N GLN A 47 13.38 26.01 30.06
CA GLN A 47 13.52 27.02 28.99
C GLN A 47 12.56 26.82 27.81
N GLU A 48 11.85 27.92 27.52
CA GLU A 48 10.86 28.20 26.46
C GLU A 48 9.39 27.90 26.81
N SER A 49 8.48 28.88 26.87
CA SER A 49 8.57 30.32 26.65
C SER A 49 7.30 30.97 27.20
N ALA A 50 7.45 32.22 27.65
CA ALA A 50 6.42 33.04 28.24
C ALA A 50 5.24 33.33 27.29
N ALA A 51 4.01 33.09 27.76
CA ALA A 51 2.87 34.01 27.59
C ALA A 51 1.65 33.56 28.43
N ALA A 52 1.08 34.53 29.17
CA ALA A 52 -0.26 34.56 29.80
C ALA A 52 -0.47 34.01 31.24
N ALA A 53 -0.06 34.86 32.20
CA ALA A 53 -0.86 35.38 33.34
C ALA A 53 -1.41 34.47 34.47
N ALA A 54 -0.76 34.64 35.63
CA ALA A 54 -1.32 34.89 36.97
C ALA A 54 -2.37 33.94 37.58
N ALA A 55 -1.96 33.14 38.60
CA ALA A 55 -2.29 33.38 40.02
C ALA A 55 -2.01 32.14 40.91
N ALA A 56 -1.15 32.36 41.92
CA ALA A 56 -1.21 31.91 43.31
C ALA A 56 -1.45 30.44 43.75
N ALA A 57 -0.56 30.06 44.67
CA ALA A 57 -0.75 29.27 45.89
C ALA A 57 -0.53 27.74 45.84
N ALA A 58 0.32 27.32 46.78
CA ALA A 58 0.77 25.97 47.06
C ALA A 58 -0.37 24.99 47.30
N SER A 59 -0.29 23.84 46.63
CA SER A 59 -0.88 22.58 47.07
C SER A 59 -0.20 21.46 46.30
N ASP A 60 0.33 20.50 47.04
CA ASP A 60 0.88 19.23 46.59
C ASP A 60 -0.19 18.47 45.79
N LYS A 61 -0.27 18.78 44.50
CA LYS A 61 -1.15 18.12 43.53
C LYS A 61 -0.23 17.59 42.46
N LYS A 62 -0.06 16.27 42.48
CA LYS A 62 0.40 15.48 41.35
C LYS A 62 -0.29 16.00 40.10
N LYS A 63 0.39 16.90 39.37
CA LYS A 63 -0.07 17.43 38.09
C LYS A 63 0.04 16.26 37.14
N VAL A 64 -1.03 15.48 37.06
CA VAL A 64 -1.21 14.49 36.00
C VAL A 64 -1.02 15.28 34.72
N VAL A 65 0.06 15.01 34.01
CA VAL A 65 0.27 15.49 32.66
C VAL A 65 -0.89 14.90 31.86
N ILE A 66 -1.94 15.69 31.68
CA ILE A 66 -2.99 15.40 30.72
C ILE A 66 -2.29 15.56 29.38
N LEU A 67 -1.75 14.46 28.87
CA LEU A 67 -1.33 14.37 27.48
C LEU A 67 -2.54 14.84 26.65
N PRO A 68 -2.34 15.70 25.65
CA PRO A 68 -3.43 16.06 24.76
C PRO A 68 -4.08 14.75 24.28
N PRO A 69 -5.43 14.68 24.24
CA PRO A 69 -6.13 13.50 23.75
C PRO A 69 -5.50 13.11 22.42
N ILE A 70 -5.05 11.86 22.30
CA ILE A 70 -4.58 11.30 21.04
C ILE A 70 -5.71 11.60 20.05
N SER A 71 -5.44 12.41 19.01
CA SER A 71 -6.46 12.79 18.04
C SER A 71 -7.14 11.51 17.58
N GLU A 72 -8.42 11.35 17.89
CA GLU A 72 -9.16 10.12 17.66
C GLU A 72 -8.96 9.71 16.20
N ILE A 73 -8.34 8.55 15.99
CA ILE A 73 -8.11 7.97 14.67
C ILE A 73 -9.40 7.24 14.31
N GLU A 74 -9.90 7.48 13.09
CA GLU A 74 -11.12 6.87 12.59
C GLU A 74 -10.82 6.03 11.35
N ASP A 75 -11.52 4.91 11.20
CA ASP A 75 -11.46 4.09 9.99
C ASP A 75 -12.24 4.75 8.85
N ALA A 76 -11.51 5.32 7.89
CA ALA A 76 -12.09 5.94 6.71
C ALA A 76 -12.07 4.98 5.52
N LYS A 77 -13.23 4.74 4.91
CA LYS A 77 -13.33 3.91 3.70
C LYS A 77 -13.08 4.73 2.43
N CYS A 78 -12.16 4.25 1.59
CA CYS A 78 -11.92 4.83 0.28
C CYS A 78 -13.09 4.58 -0.69
N GLU A 79 -13.61 5.64 -1.30
CA GLU A 79 -14.71 5.60 -2.27
C GLU A 79 -14.27 5.07 -3.65
N CYS A 80 -12.97 5.00 -3.94
CA CYS A 80 -12.44 4.44 -5.19
C CYS A 80 -12.30 2.91 -5.13
N CYS A 81 -11.59 2.40 -4.12
CA CYS A 81 -11.17 0.99 -4.04
C CYS A 81 -11.86 0.20 -2.93
N GLY A 82 -12.62 0.86 -2.05
CA GLY A 82 -13.34 0.24 -0.94
C GLY A 82 -12.48 -0.24 0.23
N MET A 83 -11.17 -0.01 0.19
CA MET A 83 -10.25 -0.32 1.30
C MET A 83 -10.38 0.73 2.40
N SER A 84 -10.28 0.30 3.66
CA SER A 84 -10.31 1.18 4.83
C SER A 84 -8.89 1.56 5.24
N GLU A 85 -8.71 2.81 5.65
CA GLU A 85 -7.45 3.34 6.21
C GLU A 85 -7.73 4.11 7.50
N GLU A 86 -6.87 3.92 8.49
CA GLU A 86 -6.86 4.66 9.75
C GLU A 86 -6.44 6.12 9.48
N CYS A 87 -7.35 7.07 9.70
CA CYS A 87 -7.15 8.48 9.37
C CYS A 87 -7.49 9.39 10.54
N THR A 88 -6.77 10.51 10.66
CA THR A 88 -7.19 11.58 11.56
C THR A 88 -8.33 12.39 10.92
N PRO A 89 -9.31 12.91 11.69
CA PRO A 89 -10.40 13.74 11.17
C PRO A 89 -9.92 14.94 10.36
N GLY A 90 -8.79 15.54 10.76
CA GLY A 90 -8.14 16.62 10.03
C GLY A 90 -7.62 16.20 8.66
N TYR A 91 -7.10 14.98 8.52
CA TYR A 91 -6.71 14.42 7.22
C TYR A 91 -7.93 14.13 6.36
N ILE A 92 -8.98 13.51 6.92
CA ILE A 92 -10.26 13.25 6.24
C ILE A 92 -10.81 14.54 5.62
N LYS A 93 -10.88 15.62 6.40
CA LYS A 93 -11.35 16.92 5.92
C LYS A 93 -10.52 17.44 4.74
N LYS A 94 -9.18 17.42 4.85
CA LYS A 94 -8.27 17.86 3.78
C LYS A 94 -8.42 17.04 2.50
N VAL A 95 -8.65 15.73 2.62
CA VAL A 95 -8.86 14.84 1.47
C VAL A 95 -10.18 15.19 0.80
N ARG A 96 -11.28 15.30 1.56
CA ARG A 96 -12.59 15.69 0.99
C ARG A 96 -12.54 17.05 0.30
N GLU A 97 -11.85 18.04 0.87
CA GLU A 97 -11.66 19.36 0.25
C GLU A 97 -10.92 19.28 -1.09
N LYS A 98 -9.93 18.38 -1.21
CA LYS A 98 -9.14 18.23 -2.43
C LYS A 98 -9.87 17.45 -3.52
N PHE A 99 -10.65 16.44 -3.18
CA PHE A 99 -11.21 15.47 -4.12
C PHE A 99 -12.73 15.55 -4.23
N SER A 100 -13.26 16.77 -4.44
CA SER A 100 -14.69 17.03 -4.67
C SER A 100 -15.61 16.36 -3.64
N GLY A 101 -15.24 16.45 -2.36
CA GLY A 101 -15.98 15.90 -1.22
C GLY A 101 -15.73 14.41 -0.94
N LYS A 102 -14.94 13.71 -1.77
CA LYS A 102 -14.74 12.26 -1.66
C LYS A 102 -13.62 11.90 -0.71
N MET A 103 -13.81 10.81 0.03
CA MET A 103 -12.72 10.17 0.76
C MET A 103 -12.03 9.14 -0.10
N ILE A 104 -10.73 9.33 -0.30
CA ILE A 104 -9.89 8.42 -1.05
C ILE A 104 -8.65 8.08 -0.23
N CYS A 105 -8.15 6.86 -0.39
CA CYS A 105 -6.94 6.41 0.29
C CYS A 105 -5.67 7.10 -0.23
N GLY A 106 -4.57 6.96 0.49
CA GLY A 106 -3.27 7.52 0.10
C GLY A 106 -2.83 7.05 -1.31
N LEU A 107 -3.01 5.77 -1.62
CA LEU A 107 -2.64 5.20 -2.93
C LEU A 107 -3.51 5.74 -4.08
N CYS A 108 -4.82 5.85 -3.86
CA CYS A 108 -5.71 6.44 -4.86
C CYS A 108 -5.44 7.94 -5.04
N SER A 109 -5.00 8.65 -3.99
CA SER A 109 -4.62 10.06 -4.08
C SER A 109 -3.44 10.26 -5.03
N GLU A 110 -2.40 9.44 -4.91
CA GLU A 110 -1.24 9.50 -5.82
C GLU A 110 -1.61 9.10 -7.24
N ALA A 111 -2.47 8.08 -7.41
CA ALA A 111 -2.95 7.70 -8.73
C ALA A 111 -3.77 8.82 -9.40
N VAL A 112 -4.65 9.50 -8.66
CA VAL A 112 -5.39 10.66 -9.19
C VAL A 112 -4.43 11.79 -9.58
N LYS A 113 -3.38 12.02 -8.79
CA LYS A 113 -2.35 13.01 -9.12
C LYS A 113 -1.62 12.66 -10.43
N GLU A 114 -1.32 11.39 -10.65
CA GLU A 114 -0.74 10.92 -11.93
C GLU A 114 -1.72 11.13 -13.10
N GLU A 115 -3.00 10.80 -12.92
CA GLU A 115 -4.04 11.05 -13.95
C GLU A 115 -4.24 12.55 -14.22
N MET A 116 -4.05 13.41 -13.21
CA MET A 116 -4.08 14.86 -13.41
C MET A 116 -2.97 15.33 -14.34
N GLU A 117 -1.76 14.78 -14.20
CA GLU A 117 -0.63 15.12 -15.07
C GLU A 117 -0.90 14.69 -16.53
N LYS A 118 -1.59 13.56 -16.74
CA LYS A 118 -2.02 13.09 -18.07
C LYS A 118 -3.12 13.95 -18.69
N ASN A 119 -4.08 14.41 -17.90
CA ASN A 119 -5.29 15.12 -18.36
C ASN A 119 -5.16 16.66 -18.40
N GLY A 120 -3.93 17.18 -18.44
CA GLY A 120 -3.68 18.63 -18.52
C GLY A 120 -4.09 19.38 -17.25
N GLY A 121 -3.99 18.75 -16.08
CA GLY A 121 -4.16 19.37 -14.76
C GLY A 121 -5.60 19.42 -14.24
N LYS A 122 -6.57 18.84 -14.95
CA LYS A 122 -7.99 18.85 -14.53
C LYS A 122 -8.26 17.80 -13.45
N ARG A 123 -8.32 18.25 -12.19
CA ARG A 123 -8.49 17.38 -11.01
C ARG A 123 -9.77 16.54 -11.05
N GLU A 124 -10.91 17.14 -11.35
CA GLU A 124 -12.19 16.42 -11.30
C GLU A 124 -12.29 15.34 -12.38
N GLU A 125 -11.76 15.64 -13.57
CA GLU A 125 -11.71 14.69 -14.68
C GLU A 125 -10.79 13.51 -14.35
N ALA A 126 -9.58 13.78 -13.83
CA ALA A 126 -8.65 12.76 -13.35
C ALA A 126 -9.24 11.90 -12.22
N LEU A 127 -9.94 12.52 -11.26
CA LEU A 127 -10.62 11.80 -10.19
C LEU A 127 -11.69 10.85 -10.73
N LYS A 128 -12.51 11.33 -11.67
CA LYS A 128 -13.58 10.54 -12.29
C LYS A 128 -13.01 9.36 -13.09
N GLU A 129 -11.96 9.59 -13.88
CA GLU A 129 -11.29 8.56 -14.66
C GLU A 129 -10.68 7.49 -13.76
N HIS A 130 -9.95 7.90 -12.72
CA HIS A 130 -9.39 6.97 -11.75
C HIS A 130 -10.48 6.17 -11.03
N MET A 131 -11.57 6.80 -10.60
CA MET A 131 -12.67 6.07 -9.94
C MET A 131 -13.26 4.98 -10.85
N ASN A 132 -13.49 5.30 -12.13
CA ASN A 132 -14.03 4.32 -13.09
C ASN A 132 -13.07 3.14 -13.30
N ALA A 133 -11.78 3.43 -13.46
CA ALA A 133 -10.73 2.41 -13.60
C ALA A 133 -10.58 1.58 -12.32
N CYS A 134 -10.58 2.22 -11.16
CA CYS A 134 -10.38 1.57 -9.87
C CYS A 134 -11.56 0.65 -9.49
N VAL A 135 -12.80 1.11 -9.71
CA VAL A 135 -14.00 0.31 -9.45
C VAL A 135 -14.08 -0.89 -10.39
N SER A 136 -13.80 -0.70 -11.69
CA SER A 136 -13.79 -1.82 -12.65
C SER A 136 -12.69 -2.84 -12.33
N PHE A 137 -11.50 -2.37 -11.96
CA PHE A 137 -10.41 -3.23 -11.51
C PHE A 137 -10.77 -4.01 -10.24
N ASN A 138 -11.39 -3.39 -9.24
CA ASN A 138 -11.78 -4.11 -8.03
C ASN A 138 -12.91 -5.11 -8.28
N ARG A 139 -13.87 -4.78 -9.17
CA ARG A 139 -14.99 -5.67 -9.49
C ARG A 139 -14.56 -6.91 -10.27
N VAL A 140 -13.61 -6.78 -11.20
CA VAL A 140 -13.22 -7.87 -12.09
C VAL A 140 -11.76 -8.27 -11.90
N GLY A 141 -10.83 -7.33 -11.98
CA GLY A 141 -9.40 -7.61 -11.92
C GLY A 141 -8.93 -8.21 -10.60
N ARG A 142 -9.38 -7.66 -9.45
CA ARG A 142 -9.04 -8.20 -8.12
C ARG A 142 -9.86 -9.45 -7.78
N ALA A 143 -11.16 -9.44 -8.05
CA ALA A 143 -12.05 -10.55 -7.68
C ALA A 143 -11.85 -11.80 -8.56
N TYR A 144 -11.52 -11.62 -9.84
CA TYR A 144 -11.43 -12.70 -10.83
C TYR A 144 -10.18 -12.56 -11.72
N PRO A 145 -8.96 -12.65 -11.14
CA PRO A 145 -7.71 -12.44 -11.88
C PRO A 145 -7.54 -13.41 -13.07
N VAL A 146 -8.01 -14.65 -12.93
CA VAL A 146 -7.96 -15.66 -13.99
C VAL A 146 -8.84 -15.28 -15.19
N LEU A 147 -10.00 -14.66 -14.98
CA LEU A 147 -10.85 -14.20 -16.08
C LEU A 147 -10.17 -13.09 -16.87
N LEU A 148 -9.50 -12.17 -16.18
CA LEU A 148 -8.74 -11.08 -16.81
C LEU A 148 -7.56 -11.64 -17.62
N GLN A 149 -6.85 -12.63 -17.09
CA GLN A 149 -5.78 -13.32 -17.80
C GLN A 149 -6.32 -14.04 -19.05
N ALA A 150 -7.41 -14.79 -18.92
CA ALA A 150 -8.04 -15.47 -20.05
C ALA A 150 -8.50 -14.46 -21.13
N GLU A 151 -9.02 -13.30 -20.72
CA GLU A 151 -9.36 -12.21 -21.64
C GLU A 151 -8.15 -11.66 -22.38
N ALA A 152 -7.05 -11.39 -21.68
CA ALA A 152 -5.81 -10.96 -22.30
C ALA A 152 -5.30 -12.00 -23.32
N MET A 153 -5.36 -13.29 -22.99
CA MET A 153 -5.01 -14.38 -23.92
C MET A 153 -5.93 -14.41 -25.15
N ARG A 154 -7.25 -14.23 -24.96
CA ARG A 154 -8.20 -14.13 -26.08
C ARG A 154 -7.86 -12.97 -27.00
N GLU A 155 -7.56 -11.79 -26.46
CA GLU A 155 -7.23 -10.60 -27.26
C GLU A 155 -5.92 -10.76 -28.04
N ILE A 156 -4.90 -11.40 -27.45
CA ILE A 156 -3.65 -11.74 -28.16
C ILE A 156 -3.95 -12.64 -29.36
N LEU A 157 -4.73 -13.71 -29.17
CA LEU A 157 -5.09 -14.64 -30.23
C LEU A 157 -5.93 -13.97 -31.33
N LYS A 158 -6.90 -13.11 -30.98
CA LYS A 158 -7.68 -12.32 -31.94
C LYS A 158 -6.80 -11.39 -32.77
N LYS A 159 -5.91 -10.63 -32.13
CA LYS A 159 -5.00 -9.70 -32.81
C LYS A 159 -4.02 -10.43 -33.73
N ASN A 160 -3.59 -11.63 -33.36
CA ASN A 160 -2.73 -12.47 -34.20
C ASN A 160 -3.49 -13.06 -35.40
N ARG A 161 -4.78 -13.41 -35.27
CA ARG A 161 -5.61 -13.83 -36.42
C ARG A 161 -5.75 -12.72 -37.47
N VAL A 162 -6.05 -11.49 -37.06
CA VAL A 162 -6.16 -10.35 -37.99
C VAL A 162 -4.85 -10.08 -38.74
N LYS A 163 -3.69 -10.28 -38.09
CA LYS A 163 -2.36 -10.12 -38.70
C LYS A 163 -1.94 -11.29 -39.59
N SER A 164 -2.41 -12.50 -39.30
CA SER A 164 -2.08 -13.71 -40.08
C SER A 164 -2.99 -13.90 -41.31
N LEU A 165 -4.13 -13.21 -41.39
CA LEU A 165 -4.96 -13.10 -42.60
C LEU A 165 -4.38 -12.11 -43.66
N SER A 166 -3.05 -11.98 -43.72
CA SER A 166 -2.39 -11.34 -44.86
C SER A 166 -2.79 -12.09 -46.14
N PRO A 167 -3.24 -11.41 -47.21
CA PRO A 167 -3.65 -12.06 -48.46
C PRO A 167 -2.47 -12.78 -49.12
N ARG A 168 -2.26 -14.04 -48.75
CA ARG A 168 -1.51 -15.00 -49.54
C ARG A 168 -2.51 -15.99 -50.10
N ASP A 169 -3.22 -15.56 -51.15
CA ASP A 169 -3.54 -16.49 -52.24
C ASP A 169 -3.88 -15.74 -53.53
N LYS A 170 -2.89 -15.64 -54.41
CA LYS A 170 -3.07 -15.86 -55.84
C LYS A 170 -2.30 -17.13 -56.20
N GLY A 171 -2.76 -18.27 -55.69
CA GLY A 171 -2.43 -19.59 -56.19
C GLY A 171 -3.68 -20.17 -56.84
N GLU A 172 -3.74 -20.11 -58.17
CA GLU A 172 -4.63 -20.97 -58.96
C GLU A 172 -4.28 -22.44 -58.67
N GLY A 173 -5.28 -23.28 -58.37
CA GLY A 173 -5.10 -24.74 -58.33
C GLY A 173 -6.00 -25.43 -57.32
N GLY A 174 -7.13 -25.96 -57.80
CA GLY A 174 -8.17 -26.56 -56.97
C GLY A 174 -7.85 -27.93 -56.35
N SER A 175 -8.66 -28.30 -55.36
CA SER A 175 -9.39 -29.58 -55.35
C SER A 175 -10.45 -29.52 -54.26
N GLU A 176 -11.66 -29.85 -54.69
CA GLU A 176 -12.90 -29.94 -53.93
C GLU A 176 -12.86 -31.20 -53.08
N GLU A 177 -12.70 -31.07 -51.76
CA GLU A 177 -12.95 -32.16 -50.81
C GLU A 177 -14.16 -31.84 -49.92
N ARG A 178 -15.23 -32.47 -50.36
CA ARG A 178 -16.56 -32.67 -49.78
C ARG A 178 -16.49 -33.21 -48.36
N TRP A 179 -17.11 -32.50 -47.42
CA TRP A 179 -17.45 -33.00 -46.09
C TRP A 179 -18.91 -33.48 -46.12
N ASP A 180 -19.11 -34.79 -46.20
CA ASP A 180 -20.40 -35.42 -45.87
C ASP A 180 -20.52 -35.56 -44.33
N CYS A 181 -21.77 -35.44 -43.86
CA CYS A 181 -22.22 -35.18 -42.48
C CYS A 181 -21.69 -36.08 -41.37
#